data_AF-A0A1E4T174-F1
#
_entry.id   AF-A0A1E4T174-F1
#
_cell.length_a   1.000
_cell.length_b   1.000
_cell.length_c   1.000
_cell.angle_alpha   90.00
_cell.angle_beta   90.00
_cell.angle_gamma   90.00
#
_symmetry.space_group_name_H-M   'P 1'
#
loop_
_entity.id
_entity.type
_entity.pdbx_description
1 polymer ?
#
loop_
_entity_poly.entity_id
_entity_poly.type
_entity_poly.pdbx_seq_one_letter_code
_entity_poly.pdbx_strand_id
1 'polypeptide(L)'
;WIYKMDELVQNTPSRNSSTQIRHISLTEEIEKRAKGIMYMFGCCQTLRLSRSVAMTAAYYFHRFYMRKDLTSHHYFEIAAASLFIAGKAEECRRRLADVVKVCARIALRGKINEVIDENSKIYWKWKDLLTHLEEVMLETLCFEVTEENAYKFCLKALKLDEEPSKQNTEWCAKSRGIYMASTQFFEITYRLPLILLYRTNEVSAVGLIVGCSKENIVMPENFFESELHTTVEQAWKCYEDLVKLGKELSHSDPNI
;
A
#
# COMPACT_ATOMS: atom_id res chain seq x y z
N TRP A 1 2.07 2.87 -14.67
CA TRP A 1 2.73 1.87 -13.80
C TRP A 1 1.96 0.56 -13.71
N ILE A 2 1.37 0.09 -14.81
CA ILE A 2 0.67 -1.19 -14.89
C ILE A 2 1.56 -2.15 -15.67
N TYR A 3 1.82 -3.32 -15.09
CA TYR A 3 2.73 -4.33 -15.58
C TYR A 3 1.97 -5.63 -15.84
N LYS A 4 2.52 -6.49 -16.70
CA LYS A 4 2.01 -7.85 -16.88
C LYS A 4 2.48 -8.73 -15.73
N MET A 5 1.71 -9.78 -15.45
CA MET A 5 2.07 -10.77 -14.44
C MET A 5 3.47 -11.37 -14.71
N ASP A 6 3.80 -11.67 -15.97
CA ASP A 6 5.10 -12.23 -16.33
C ASP A 6 6.26 -11.26 -16.04
N GLU A 7 6.05 -9.95 -16.24
CA GLU A 7 7.05 -8.93 -15.90
C GLU A 7 7.27 -8.89 -14.39
N LEU A 8 6.19 -8.97 -13.62
CA LEU A 8 6.28 -9.07 -12.18
C LEU A 8 6.91 -10.39 -11.73
N VAL A 9 6.71 -11.52 -12.40
CA VAL A 9 7.21 -12.84 -11.98
C VAL A 9 8.65 -13.12 -12.42
N GLN A 10 9.07 -12.57 -13.57
CA GLN A 10 10.39 -12.86 -14.16
C GLN A 10 11.33 -11.66 -14.24
N ASN A 11 10.83 -10.43 -14.35
CA ASN A 11 11.64 -9.29 -14.81
C ASN A 11 11.91 -8.17 -13.79
N THR A 12 11.70 -8.38 -12.49
CA THR A 12 12.03 -7.31 -11.53
C THR A 12 13.55 -7.14 -11.38
N PRO A 13 14.01 -5.93 -11.00
CA PRO A 13 15.42 -5.69 -10.68
C PRO A 13 15.96 -6.64 -9.59
N SER A 14 15.10 -7.06 -8.65
CA SER A 14 15.44 -8.01 -7.60
C SER A 14 15.86 -9.40 -8.12
N ARG A 15 15.43 -9.75 -9.33
CA ARG A 15 15.77 -11.00 -10.03
C ARG A 15 16.84 -10.83 -11.09
N ASN A 16 16.85 -9.71 -11.81
CA ASN A 16 17.62 -9.60 -13.05
C ASN A 16 18.70 -8.51 -13.04
N SER A 17 18.85 -7.73 -11.96
CA SER A 17 19.80 -6.62 -12.00
C SER A 17 21.25 -7.11 -11.96
N SER A 18 22.03 -6.69 -12.94
CA SER A 18 23.46 -7.00 -13.08
C SER A 18 24.34 -6.44 -11.95
N THR A 19 23.83 -5.46 -11.21
CA THR A 19 24.54 -4.81 -10.09
C THR A 19 24.28 -5.50 -8.75
N GLN A 20 23.52 -6.61 -8.73
CA GLN A 20 23.19 -7.32 -7.49
C GLN A 20 24.33 -8.17 -6.95
N ILE A 21 24.42 -8.22 -5.63
CA ILE A 21 25.28 -9.17 -4.90
C ILE A 21 24.62 -10.55 -4.83
N ARG A 22 23.28 -10.61 -4.83
CA ARG A 22 22.48 -11.83 -4.76
C ARG A 22 21.14 -11.65 -5.46
N HIS A 23 20.75 -12.63 -6.26
CA HIS A 23 19.39 -12.73 -6.81
C HIS A 23 18.43 -13.32 -5.76
N ILE A 24 17.23 -12.76 -5.65
CA ILE A 24 16.18 -13.28 -4.76
C ILE A 24 15.03 -13.87 -5.57
N SER A 25 14.40 -14.91 -5.02
CA SER A 25 13.27 -15.58 -5.65
C SER A 25 12.01 -14.70 -5.62
N LEU A 26 11.01 -15.04 -6.43
CA LEU A 26 9.69 -14.38 -6.39
C LEU A 26 9.09 -14.44 -4.98
N THR A 27 9.10 -15.63 -4.37
CA THR A 27 8.55 -15.85 -3.03
C THR A 27 9.24 -14.98 -1.98
N GLU A 28 10.58 -14.94 -2.00
CA GLU A 28 11.36 -14.09 -1.08
C GLU A 28 11.08 -12.59 -1.31
N GLU A 29 10.93 -12.17 -2.57
CA GLU A 29 10.56 -10.80 -2.92
C GLU A 29 9.15 -10.43 -2.42
N ILE A 30 8.16 -11.30 -2.63
CA ILE A 30 6.78 -11.09 -2.16
C ILE A 30 6.76 -11.02 -0.64
N GLU A 31 7.46 -11.92 0.06
CA GLU A 31 7.54 -11.94 1.52
C GLU A 31 8.16 -10.64 2.08
N LYS A 32 9.28 -10.20 1.50
CA LYS A 32 9.94 -8.94 1.90
C LYS A 32 9.06 -7.72 1.64
N ARG A 33 8.34 -7.70 0.50
CA ARG A 33 7.36 -6.64 0.20
C ARG A 33 6.24 -6.62 1.23
N ALA A 34 5.66 -7.78 1.54
CA ALA A 34 4.60 -7.92 2.54
C ALA A 34 5.07 -7.44 3.93
N LYS A 35 6.26 -7.85 4.37
CA LYS A 35 6.88 -7.38 5.63
C LYS A 35 7.07 -5.86 5.64
N GLY A 36 7.53 -5.28 4.53
CA GLY A 36 7.68 -3.83 4.37
C GLY A 36 6.35 -3.08 4.51
N ILE A 37 5.29 -3.57 3.88
CA ILE A 37 3.95 -3.00 3.99
C ILE A 37 3.39 -3.15 5.40
N MET A 38 3.50 -4.33 6.04
CA MET A 38 3.04 -4.51 7.43
C MET A 38 3.72 -3.53 8.39
N TYR A 39 5.04 -3.38 8.26
CA TYR A 39 5.80 -2.38 9.00
C TYR A 39 5.31 -0.94 8.74
N MET A 40 5.05 -0.60 7.48
CA MET A 40 4.53 0.70 7.06
C MET A 40 3.19 1.03 7.72
N PHE A 41 2.25 0.08 7.71
CA PHE A 41 0.94 0.23 8.34
C PHE A 41 1.07 0.40 9.87
N GLY A 42 1.98 -0.34 10.52
CA GLY A 42 2.28 -0.14 11.94
C GLY A 42 2.83 1.25 12.26
N CYS A 43 3.69 1.80 11.39
CA CYS A 43 4.19 3.17 11.50
C CYS A 43 3.05 4.18 11.31
N CYS A 44 2.23 4.00 10.28
CA CYS A 44 1.07 4.85 9.98
C CYS A 44 0.11 4.94 11.18
N GLN A 45 -0.22 3.81 11.79
CA GLN A 45 -1.08 3.74 12.97
C GLN A 45 -0.46 4.50 14.16
N THR A 46 0.83 4.30 14.42
CA THR A 46 1.53 4.96 15.54
C THR A 46 1.65 6.47 15.33
N LEU A 47 1.81 6.92 14.09
CA LEU A 47 1.83 8.34 13.71
C LEU A 47 0.43 8.98 13.61
N ARG A 48 -0.64 8.20 13.82
CA ARG A 48 -2.04 8.61 13.67
C ARG A 48 -2.29 9.27 12.31
N LEU A 49 -1.78 8.64 11.25
CA LEU A 49 -2.02 9.04 9.87
C LEU A 49 -3.28 8.33 9.34
N SER A 50 -3.93 8.92 8.33
CA SER A 50 -5.06 8.28 7.65
C SER A 50 -4.62 7.02 6.92
N ARG A 51 -5.49 6.00 6.85
CA ARG A 51 -5.24 4.78 6.06
C ARG A 51 -4.97 5.06 4.59
N SER A 52 -5.60 6.10 4.05
CA SER A 52 -5.31 6.63 2.71
C SER A 52 -3.82 6.86 2.50
N VAL A 53 -3.12 7.41 3.50
CA VAL A 53 -1.68 7.71 3.42
C VAL A 53 -0.85 6.43 3.30
N ALA A 54 -1.15 5.41 4.11
CA ALA A 54 -0.47 4.11 4.01
C ALA A 54 -0.74 3.42 2.67
N MET A 55 -1.96 3.52 2.13
CA MET A 55 -2.30 2.96 0.83
C MET A 55 -1.56 3.67 -0.30
N THR A 56 -1.49 5.00 -0.30
CA THR A 56 -0.66 5.77 -1.24
C THR A 56 0.82 5.40 -1.12
N ALA A 57 1.33 5.27 0.11
CA ALA A 57 2.70 4.86 0.36
C ALA A 57 3.00 3.44 -0.17
N ALA A 58 2.04 2.51 -0.13
CA ALA A 58 2.18 1.18 -0.71
C ALA A 58 2.37 1.24 -2.23
N TYR A 59 1.67 2.13 -2.96
CA TYR A 59 1.93 2.34 -4.40
C TYR A 59 3.37 2.75 -4.64
N TYR A 60 3.88 3.72 -3.90
CA TYR A 60 5.26 4.20 -4.03
C TYR A 60 6.25 3.08 -3.75
N PHE A 61 6.03 2.34 -2.68
CA PHE A 61 6.86 1.20 -2.29
C PHE A 61 6.89 0.12 -3.37
N HIS A 62 5.73 -0.29 -3.88
CA HIS A 62 5.66 -1.34 -4.90
C HIS A 62 6.28 -0.89 -6.23
N ARG A 63 6.01 0.36 -6.66
CA ARG A 63 6.58 0.96 -7.88
C ARG A 63 8.09 1.12 -7.78
N PHE A 64 8.61 1.51 -6.61
CA PHE A 64 10.05 1.64 -6.37
C PHE A 64 10.79 0.34 -6.69
N TYR A 65 10.29 -0.79 -6.20
CA TYR A 65 10.89 -2.10 -6.44
C TYR A 65 10.62 -2.69 -7.83
N MET A 66 9.91 -1.98 -8.72
CA MET A 66 9.91 -2.29 -10.15
C MET A 66 11.11 -1.66 -10.88
N ARG A 67 11.86 -0.76 -10.24
CA ARG A 67 13.03 -0.07 -10.81
C ARG A 67 14.31 -0.22 -10.00
N LYS A 68 14.19 -0.54 -8.71
CA LYS A 68 15.30 -0.79 -7.78
C LYS A 68 15.16 -2.17 -7.17
N ASP A 69 16.26 -2.74 -6.71
CA ASP A 69 16.29 -4.09 -6.15
C ASP A 69 16.18 -4.09 -4.61
N LEU A 70 15.61 -5.17 -4.07
CA LEU A 70 15.43 -5.42 -2.63
C LEU A 70 16.72 -5.77 -1.87
N THR A 71 17.83 -6.03 -2.57
CA THR A 71 19.10 -6.39 -1.92
C THR A 71 19.95 -5.19 -1.57
N SER A 72 19.90 -4.15 -2.41
CA SER A 72 20.58 -2.87 -2.21
C SER A 72 19.75 -1.91 -1.37
N HIS A 73 18.42 -2.04 -1.41
CA HIS A 73 17.49 -1.15 -0.70
C HIS A 73 16.63 -1.94 0.28
N HIS A 74 16.79 -1.67 1.56
CA HIS A 74 16.10 -2.42 2.60
C HIS A 74 14.61 -2.03 2.68
N TYR A 75 13.72 -3.03 2.72
CA TYR A 75 12.27 -2.82 2.66
C TYR A 75 11.70 -1.96 3.79
N PHE A 76 12.24 -1.99 5.01
CA PHE A 76 11.79 -1.06 6.05
C PHE A 76 12.20 0.40 5.81
N GLU A 77 13.33 0.63 5.17
CA GLU A 77 13.85 1.98 4.93
C GLU A 77 13.04 2.63 3.80
N ILE A 78 12.85 1.88 2.70
CA ILE A 78 11.98 2.29 1.58
C ILE A 78 10.54 2.47 2.06
N ALA A 79 10.00 1.57 2.88
CA ALA A 79 8.65 1.73 3.42
C ALA A 79 8.48 3.01 4.25
N ALA A 80 9.47 3.35 5.07
CA ALA A 80 9.45 4.58 5.86
C ALA A 80 9.52 5.84 4.97
N ALA A 81 10.38 5.83 3.95
CA ALA A 81 10.48 6.91 2.98
C ALA A 81 9.18 7.08 2.17
N SER A 82 8.59 5.99 1.70
CA SER A 82 7.29 6.00 1.02
C SER A 82 6.18 6.60 1.88
N LEU A 83 6.12 6.23 3.17
CA LEU A 83 5.15 6.79 4.10
C LEU A 83 5.36 8.28 4.33
N PHE A 84 6.62 8.72 4.43
CA PHE A 84 6.96 10.13 4.60
C PHE A 84 6.53 10.98 3.40
N ILE A 85 6.83 10.52 2.17
CA ILE A 85 6.42 11.22 0.94
C ILE A 85 4.90 11.21 0.79
N ALA A 86 4.24 10.08 1.02
CA ALA A 86 2.78 9.99 0.95
C ALA A 86 2.10 10.92 1.96
N GLY A 87 2.64 11.06 3.17
CA GLY A 87 2.13 12.01 4.16
C GLY A 87 2.22 13.46 3.71
N LYS A 88 3.23 13.82 2.91
CA LYS A 88 3.32 15.14 2.27
C LYS A 88 2.31 15.29 1.13
N ALA A 89 2.25 14.31 0.22
CA ALA A 89 1.36 14.33 -0.95
C ALA A 89 -0.14 14.32 -0.59
N GLU A 90 -0.52 13.66 0.50
CA GLU A 90 -1.89 13.60 1.02
C GLU A 90 -2.24 14.78 1.95
N GLU A 91 -1.34 15.77 2.10
CA GLU A 91 -1.46 16.91 3.03
C GLU A 91 -1.72 16.50 4.49
N CYS A 92 -1.30 15.29 4.87
CA CYS A 92 -1.38 14.72 6.21
C CYS A 92 -0.01 14.77 6.91
N ARG A 93 0.64 15.94 6.88
CA ARG A 93 2.03 16.10 7.30
C ARG A 93 2.23 15.83 8.80
N ARG A 94 3.38 15.25 9.13
CA ARG A 94 3.91 15.11 10.49
C ARG A 94 5.31 15.68 10.54
N ARG A 95 5.76 16.11 11.72
CA ARG A 95 7.12 16.62 11.89
C ARG A 95 8.10 15.49 11.56
N LEU A 96 9.14 15.79 10.77
CA LEU A 96 10.17 14.82 10.38
C LEU A 96 10.74 14.10 11.61
N ALA A 97 10.97 14.82 12.71
CA ALA A 97 11.48 14.26 13.95
C ALA A 97 10.60 13.12 14.50
N ASP A 98 9.27 13.26 14.43
CA ASP A 98 8.34 12.25 14.94
C ASP A 98 8.28 11.04 14.02
N VAL A 99 8.30 11.26 12.71
CA VAL A 99 8.37 10.20 11.69
C VAL A 99 9.64 9.37 11.89
N VAL A 100 10.81 10.02 12.01
CA VAL A 100 12.09 9.37 12.27
C VAL A 100 12.04 8.53 13.54
N LYS A 101 11.59 9.09 14.66
CA LYS A 101 11.50 8.38 15.96
C LYS A 101 10.61 7.15 15.86
N VAL A 102 9.44 7.25 15.24
CA VAL A 102 8.50 6.13 15.12
C VAL A 102 9.04 5.05 14.19
N CYS A 103 9.47 5.42 12.98
CA CYS A 103 9.99 4.47 12.00
C CYS A 103 11.22 3.72 12.55
N ALA A 104 12.20 4.45 13.08
CA ALA A 104 13.39 3.83 13.67
C ALA A 104 13.05 2.88 14.82
N ARG A 105 12.11 3.27 15.70
CA ARG A 105 11.70 2.45 16.85
C ARG A 105 11.03 1.15 16.41
N ILE A 106 10.13 1.21 15.44
CA ILE A 106 9.43 0.01 14.96
C ILE A 106 10.39 -0.89 14.18
N ALA A 107 11.29 -0.32 13.36
CA ALA A 107 12.24 -1.10 12.55
C ALA A 107 13.29 -1.82 13.41
N LEU A 108 13.64 -1.24 14.56
CA LEU A 108 14.63 -1.77 15.50
C LEU A 108 13.99 -2.48 16.70
N ARG A 109 12.67 -2.74 16.65
CA ARG A 109 11.93 -3.40 17.72
C ARG A 109 12.58 -4.74 18.08
N GLY A 110 12.86 -4.93 19.37
CA GLY A 110 13.49 -6.14 19.91
C GLY A 110 15.01 -6.23 19.69
N LYS A 111 15.63 -5.28 18.97
CA LYS A 111 17.08 -5.20 18.80
C LYS A 111 17.72 -4.18 19.74
N ILE A 112 16.96 -3.16 20.14
CA ILE A 112 17.44 -2.03 20.94
C ILE A 112 16.39 -1.73 22.02
N ASN A 113 16.86 -1.53 23.25
CA ASN A 113 16.01 -1.17 24.40
C ASN A 113 16.08 0.34 24.73
N GLU A 114 16.94 1.08 24.05
CA GLU A 114 17.14 2.52 24.26
C GLU A 114 16.02 3.37 23.64
N VAL A 115 15.72 4.49 24.30
CA VAL A 115 14.77 5.48 23.78
C VAL A 115 15.44 6.27 22.65
N ILE A 116 14.81 6.27 21.48
CA ILE A 116 15.27 7.07 20.35
C ILE A 116 14.79 8.51 20.54
N ASP A 117 15.72 9.39 20.89
CA ASP A 117 15.53 10.84 21.01
C ASP A 117 16.33 11.61 19.93
N GLU A 118 16.18 12.94 19.88
CA GLU A 118 16.85 13.77 18.86
C GLU A 118 18.36 13.94 19.08
N ASN A 119 18.90 13.47 20.21
CA ASN A 119 20.33 13.48 20.51
C ASN A 119 20.99 12.14 20.18
N SER A 120 20.19 11.07 20.01
CA SER A 120 20.67 9.73 19.71
C SER A 120 21.30 9.64 18.32
N LYS A 121 22.40 8.87 18.21
CA LYS A 121 23.04 8.59 16.92
C LYS A 121 22.09 7.88 15.94
N ILE A 122 21.19 7.05 16.47
CA ILE A 122 20.19 6.32 15.69
C ILE A 122 19.22 7.29 15.02
N TYR A 123 18.75 8.30 15.74
CA TYR A 123 17.87 9.33 15.19
C TYR A 123 18.54 10.05 14.02
N TRP A 124 19.77 10.53 14.19
CA TRP A 124 20.49 11.23 13.13
C TRP A 124 20.72 10.34 11.90
N LYS A 125 21.14 9.09 12.12
CA LYS A 125 21.28 8.11 11.02
C LYS A 125 19.99 7.93 10.24
N TRP A 126 18.86 7.74 10.93
CA TRP A 126 17.56 7.56 10.27
C TRP A 126 17.04 8.84 9.61
N LYS A 127 17.32 10.01 10.19
CA LYS A 127 16.97 11.30 9.62
C LYS A 127 17.71 11.53 8.29
N ASP A 128 19.02 11.31 8.27
CA ASP A 128 19.84 11.46 7.07
C ASP A 128 19.41 10.43 6.01
N LEU A 129 19.17 9.19 6.43
CA LEU A 129 18.64 8.13 5.57
C LEU A 129 17.29 8.51 4.93
N LEU A 130 16.31 8.96 5.73
CA LEU A 130 15.00 9.35 5.20
C LEU A 130 15.08 10.54 4.26
N THR A 131 15.95 11.51 4.55
CA THR A 131 16.15 12.68 3.70
C THR A 131 16.76 12.27 2.36
N HIS A 132 17.77 11.40 2.38
CA HIS A 132 18.38 10.88 1.16
C HIS A 132 17.41 10.00 0.35
N LEU A 133 16.72 9.08 1.01
CA LEU A 133 15.77 8.19 0.34
C LEU A 133 14.55 8.93 -0.21
N GLU A 134 14.20 10.08 0.36
CA GLU A 134 13.16 10.94 -0.21
C GLU A 134 13.52 11.36 -1.65
N GLU A 135 14.74 11.86 -1.86
CA GLU A 135 15.23 12.29 -3.17
C GLU A 135 15.27 11.10 -4.15
N VAL A 136 15.89 9.98 -3.72
CA VAL A 136 16.01 8.77 -4.54
C VAL A 136 14.65 8.21 -4.93
N MET A 137 13.68 8.24 -4.01
CA MET A 137 12.33 7.74 -4.27
C MET A 137 11.57 8.64 -5.24
N LEU A 138 11.63 9.96 -5.07
CA LEU A 138 10.99 10.90 -5.99
C LEU A 138 11.54 10.77 -7.41
N GLU A 139 12.86 10.67 -7.56
CA GLU A 139 13.50 10.42 -8.85
C GLU A 139 13.06 9.06 -9.43
N THR A 140 13.07 8.01 -8.61
CA THR A 140 12.68 6.66 -9.04
C THR A 140 11.22 6.61 -9.48
N LEU A 141 10.34 7.41 -8.87
CA LEU A 141 8.93 7.53 -9.24
C LEU A 141 8.68 8.52 -10.39
N CYS A 142 9.72 9.13 -10.95
CA CYS A 142 9.59 10.23 -11.92
C CYS A 142 8.69 11.37 -11.42
N PHE A 143 8.71 11.64 -10.12
CA PHE A 143 7.85 12.65 -9.46
C PHE A 143 6.34 12.41 -9.63
N GLU A 144 5.92 11.20 -10.02
CA GLU A 144 4.51 10.83 -10.14
C GLU A 144 3.96 10.41 -8.75
N VAL A 145 3.56 11.40 -7.96
CA VAL A 145 3.09 11.25 -6.55
C VAL A 145 1.64 11.69 -6.35
N THR A 146 0.82 11.70 -7.40
CA THR A 146 -0.57 12.17 -7.38
C THR A 146 -1.58 11.04 -7.60
N GLU A 147 -1.18 9.78 -7.42
CA GLU A 147 -2.03 8.62 -7.67
C GLU A 147 -3.23 8.58 -6.73
N GLU A 148 -4.42 8.35 -7.28
CA GLU A 148 -5.60 8.08 -6.48
C GLU A 148 -5.59 6.62 -5.99
N ASN A 149 -5.66 6.44 -4.67
CA ASN A 149 -5.70 5.13 -4.04
C ASN A 149 -7.14 4.58 -3.94
N ALA A 150 -7.26 3.27 -3.70
CA ALA A 150 -8.56 2.61 -3.60
C ALA A 150 -9.44 3.13 -2.45
N TYR A 151 -8.84 3.67 -1.38
CA TYR A 151 -9.57 4.23 -0.24
C TYR A 151 -10.37 5.48 -0.64
N LYS A 152 -9.73 6.40 -1.38
CA LYS A 152 -10.36 7.61 -1.92
C LYS A 152 -11.35 7.28 -3.03
N PHE A 153 -10.97 6.37 -3.92
CA PHE A 153 -11.83 5.94 -5.02
C PHE A 153 -13.15 5.35 -4.52
N CYS A 154 -13.10 4.42 -3.54
CA CYS A 154 -14.30 3.84 -2.96
C CYS A 154 -15.15 4.86 -2.18
N LEU A 155 -14.53 5.86 -1.55
CA LEU A 155 -15.26 6.91 -0.83
C LEU A 155 -16.14 7.72 -1.80
N LYS A 156 -15.58 8.09 -2.96
CA LYS A 156 -16.27 8.80 -4.04
C LYS A 156 -17.34 7.94 -4.69
N ALA A 157 -17.01 6.70 -5.07
CA ALA A 157 -17.95 5.78 -5.72
C ALA A 157 -19.18 5.48 -4.83
N LEU A 158 -19.00 5.45 -3.50
CA LEU A 158 -20.08 5.26 -2.55
C LEU A 158 -20.78 6.57 -2.13
N LYS A 159 -20.36 7.73 -2.66
CA LYS A 159 -20.90 9.08 -2.37
C LYS A 159 -20.87 9.43 -0.88
N LEU A 160 -19.85 8.96 -0.19
CA LEU A 160 -19.69 9.15 1.26
C LEU A 160 -19.08 10.50 1.61
N ASP A 161 -18.49 11.20 0.64
CA ASP A 161 -17.94 12.54 0.73
C ASP A 161 -18.95 13.65 0.37
N GLU A 162 -20.13 13.29 -0.16
CA GLU A 162 -21.19 14.24 -0.48
C GLU A 162 -21.81 14.90 0.77
N GLU A 163 -22.38 16.10 0.59
CA GLU A 163 -23.06 16.80 1.68
C GLU A 163 -24.25 15.97 2.24
N PRO A 164 -24.49 16.03 3.56
CA PRO A 164 -25.59 15.28 4.20
C PRO A 164 -26.98 15.57 3.60
N SER A 165 -27.15 16.73 2.97
CA SER A 165 -28.39 17.19 2.31
C SER A 165 -28.75 16.39 1.06
N LYS A 166 -27.78 15.74 0.40
CA LYS A 166 -27.96 14.99 -0.85
C LYS A 166 -27.90 13.47 -0.64
N GLN A 167 -27.52 13.02 0.56
CA GLN A 167 -27.37 11.61 0.86
C GLN A 167 -28.72 10.95 1.15
N ASN A 168 -29.02 9.87 0.44
CA ASN A 168 -30.07 8.96 0.87
C ASN A 168 -29.63 8.28 2.19
N THR A 169 -30.36 8.54 3.26
CA THR A 169 -30.01 8.09 4.62
C THR A 169 -29.87 6.57 4.72
N GLU A 170 -30.68 5.81 3.99
CA GLU A 170 -30.65 4.33 4.03
C GLU A 170 -29.45 3.76 3.27
N TRP A 171 -29.17 4.27 2.08
CA TRP A 171 -27.98 3.87 1.31
C TRP A 171 -26.69 4.29 2.00
N CYS A 172 -26.65 5.49 2.60
CA CYS A 172 -25.45 5.99 3.28
C CYS A 172 -25.02 5.08 4.44
N ALA A 173 -25.97 4.58 5.23
CA ALA A 173 -25.66 3.63 6.32
C ALA A 173 -25.08 2.31 5.78
N LYS A 174 -25.70 1.75 4.74
CA LYS A 174 -25.25 0.53 4.04
C LYS A 174 -23.85 0.72 3.44
N SER A 175 -23.64 1.82 2.74
CA SER A 175 -22.37 2.21 2.11
C SER A 175 -21.23 2.36 3.12
N ARG A 176 -21.49 2.91 4.32
CA ARG A 176 -20.45 2.99 5.36
C ARG A 176 -20.00 1.61 5.83
N GLY A 177 -20.91 0.66 5.98
CA GLY A 177 -20.59 -0.73 6.32
C GLY A 177 -19.70 -1.37 5.25
N ILE A 178 -20.14 -1.30 3.98
CA ILE A 178 -19.38 -1.80 2.83
C ILE A 178 -17.99 -1.17 2.78
N TYR A 179 -17.92 0.15 2.95
CA TYR A 179 -16.67 0.89 2.92
C TYR A 179 -15.70 0.42 4.01
N MET A 180 -16.14 0.32 5.26
CA MET A 180 -15.30 -0.18 6.35
C MET A 180 -14.79 -1.60 6.09
N ALA A 181 -15.66 -2.51 5.64
CA ALA A 181 -15.28 -3.87 5.27
C ALA A 181 -14.25 -3.90 4.12
N SER A 182 -14.45 -3.07 3.09
CA SER A 182 -13.55 -2.95 1.93
C SER A 182 -12.18 -2.42 2.34
N THR A 183 -12.13 -1.43 3.23
CA THR A 183 -10.85 -0.86 3.69
C THR A 183 -9.99 -1.87 4.43
N GLN A 184 -10.59 -2.72 5.27
CA GLN A 184 -9.88 -3.83 5.92
C GLN A 184 -9.32 -4.81 4.88
N PHE A 185 -10.08 -5.11 3.83
CA PHE A 185 -9.62 -5.97 2.75
C PHE A 185 -8.44 -5.37 1.99
N PHE A 186 -8.42 -4.05 1.76
CA PHE A 186 -7.29 -3.38 1.12
C PHE A 186 -6.01 -3.44 1.95
N GLU A 187 -6.07 -3.33 3.28
CA GLU A 187 -4.86 -3.46 4.13
C GLU A 187 -4.17 -4.83 3.98
N ILE A 188 -4.94 -5.88 3.73
CA ILE A 188 -4.42 -7.23 3.48
C ILE A 188 -3.91 -7.32 2.03
N THR A 189 -4.72 -6.87 1.08
CA THR A 189 -4.42 -6.96 -0.35
C THR A 189 -3.18 -6.18 -0.75
N TYR A 190 -2.95 -5.02 -0.13
CA TYR A 190 -1.83 -4.13 -0.43
C TYR A 190 -0.49 -4.67 0.10
N ARG A 191 -0.47 -5.76 0.87
CA ARG A 191 0.78 -6.50 1.16
C ARG A 191 1.36 -7.14 -0.09
N LEU A 192 0.49 -7.44 -1.05
CA LEU A 192 0.83 -8.06 -2.32
C LEU A 192 0.97 -6.98 -3.40
N PRO A 193 1.87 -7.17 -4.38
CA PRO A 193 2.07 -6.25 -5.51
C PRO A 193 0.92 -6.21 -6.54
N LEU A 194 -0.33 -6.50 -6.14
CA LEU A 194 -1.51 -6.52 -7.03
C LEU A 194 -1.76 -5.16 -7.69
N ILE A 195 -1.49 -4.08 -6.97
CA ILE A 195 -1.65 -2.69 -7.43
C ILE A 195 -0.70 -2.31 -8.60
N LEU A 196 0.26 -3.18 -8.94
CA LEU A 196 1.10 -3.04 -10.11
C LEU A 196 0.51 -3.70 -11.35
N LEU A 197 -0.49 -4.57 -11.20
CA LEU A 197 -1.08 -5.37 -12.28
C LEU A 197 -2.42 -4.83 -12.76
N TYR A 198 -3.15 -4.16 -11.87
CA TYR A 198 -4.52 -3.71 -12.08
C TYR A 198 -4.67 -2.23 -11.75
N ARG A 199 -5.61 -1.57 -12.42
CA ARG A 199 -5.95 -0.17 -12.15
C ARG A 199 -6.71 -0.06 -10.82
N THR A 200 -6.69 1.14 -10.22
CA THR A 200 -7.34 1.39 -8.92
C THR A 200 -8.81 1.02 -8.94
N ASN A 201 -9.53 1.27 -10.04
CA ASN A 201 -10.94 0.91 -10.17
C ASN A 201 -11.20 -0.61 -10.09
N GLU A 202 -10.36 -1.42 -10.73
CA GLU A 202 -10.45 -2.88 -10.73
C GLU A 202 -10.16 -3.43 -9.32
N VAL A 203 -9.12 -2.93 -8.65
CA VAL A 203 -8.80 -3.31 -7.26
C VAL A 203 -9.91 -2.88 -6.30
N SER A 204 -10.43 -1.67 -6.46
CA SER A 204 -11.55 -1.13 -5.68
C SER A 204 -12.82 -1.96 -5.83
N ALA A 205 -13.13 -2.41 -7.05
CA ALA A 205 -14.29 -3.27 -7.30
C ALA A 205 -14.20 -4.59 -6.54
N VAL A 206 -13.04 -5.24 -6.52
CA VAL A 206 -12.84 -6.47 -5.71
C VAL A 206 -13.08 -6.19 -4.23
N GLY A 207 -12.52 -5.10 -3.69
CA GLY A 207 -12.73 -4.76 -2.29
C GLY A 207 -14.18 -4.49 -1.94
N LEU A 208 -14.90 -3.79 -2.82
CA LEU A 208 -16.32 -3.50 -2.64
C LEU A 208 -17.20 -4.75 -2.77
N ILE A 209 -16.91 -5.67 -3.70
CA ILE A 209 -17.61 -6.97 -3.81
C ILE A 209 -17.45 -7.76 -2.51
N VAL A 210 -16.23 -7.84 -1.97
CA VAL A 210 -15.95 -8.53 -0.71
C VAL A 210 -16.67 -7.82 0.46
N GLY A 211 -16.69 -6.49 0.47
CA GLY A 211 -17.42 -5.70 1.46
C GLY A 211 -18.92 -5.97 1.43
N CYS A 212 -19.53 -5.99 0.24
CA CYS A 212 -20.94 -6.33 0.05
C CYS A 212 -21.27 -7.75 0.50
N SER A 213 -20.41 -8.72 0.17
CA SER A 213 -20.58 -10.11 0.61
C SER A 213 -20.50 -10.24 2.13
N LYS A 214 -19.63 -9.50 2.80
CA LYS A 214 -19.48 -9.54 4.27
C LYS A 214 -20.68 -8.93 4.99
N GLU A 215 -21.19 -7.82 4.49
CA GLU A 215 -22.33 -7.10 5.10
C GLU A 215 -23.71 -7.62 4.62
N ASN A 216 -23.73 -8.59 3.69
CA ASN A 216 -24.94 -9.08 3.02
C ASN A 216 -25.78 -7.97 2.37
N ILE A 217 -25.11 -7.02 1.72
CA ILE A 217 -25.76 -5.89 1.04
C ILE A 217 -25.66 -6.08 -0.47
N VAL A 218 -26.80 -5.97 -1.16
CA VAL A 218 -26.87 -5.98 -2.63
C VAL A 218 -26.55 -4.59 -3.16
N MET A 219 -25.66 -4.52 -4.15
CA MET A 219 -25.36 -3.26 -4.84
C MET A 219 -26.50 -2.86 -5.79
N PRO A 220 -26.69 -1.55 -6.03
CA PRO A 220 -27.58 -1.04 -7.05
C PRO A 220 -27.23 -1.61 -8.43
N GLU A 221 -28.25 -1.74 -9.29
CA GLU A 221 -28.04 -2.13 -10.68
C GLU A 221 -27.07 -1.17 -11.38
N ASN A 222 -26.21 -1.72 -12.25
CA ASN A 222 -25.21 -0.99 -13.03
C ASN A 222 -24.15 -0.22 -12.23
N PHE A 223 -24.04 -0.39 -10.90
CA PHE A 223 -23.06 0.31 -10.07
C PHE A 223 -21.61 0.14 -10.55
N PHE A 224 -21.25 -1.05 -11.04
CA PHE A 224 -19.90 -1.33 -11.56
C PHE A 224 -19.57 -0.52 -12.81
N GLU A 225 -20.53 -0.35 -13.72
CA GLU A 225 -20.33 0.39 -14.96
C GLU A 225 -20.40 1.90 -14.74
N SER A 226 -21.36 2.34 -13.91
CA SER A 226 -21.63 3.76 -13.70
C SER A 226 -20.63 4.44 -12.76
N GLU A 227 -20.34 3.84 -11.60
CA GLU A 227 -19.53 4.47 -10.55
C GLU A 227 -18.09 3.94 -10.54
N LEU A 228 -17.87 2.65 -10.86
CA LEU A 228 -16.52 2.04 -10.85
C LEU A 228 -15.86 1.99 -12.23
N HIS A 229 -16.60 2.23 -13.31
CA HIS A 229 -16.11 2.13 -14.69
C HIS A 229 -15.34 0.83 -14.97
N THR A 230 -15.87 -0.30 -14.47
CA THR A 230 -15.25 -1.62 -14.60
C THR A 230 -16.32 -2.71 -14.75
N THR A 231 -15.90 -3.89 -15.16
CA THR A 231 -16.76 -5.07 -15.34
C THR A 231 -16.53 -6.09 -14.24
N VAL A 232 -17.54 -6.95 -14.01
CA VAL A 232 -17.43 -8.02 -13.02
C VAL A 232 -16.35 -9.03 -13.43
N GLU A 233 -16.17 -9.26 -14.73
CA GLU A 233 -15.15 -10.14 -15.29
C GLU A 233 -13.73 -9.63 -15.01
N GLN A 234 -13.51 -8.31 -15.13
CA GLN A 234 -12.22 -7.70 -14.80
C GLN A 234 -11.92 -7.78 -13.30
N ALA A 235 -12.92 -7.52 -12.45
CA ALA A 235 -12.79 -7.68 -11.01
C ALA A 235 -12.51 -9.14 -10.64
N TRP A 236 -13.19 -10.10 -11.28
CA TRP A 236 -12.96 -11.53 -11.06
C TRP A 236 -11.53 -11.94 -11.40
N LYS A 237 -11.02 -11.50 -12.55
CA LYS A 237 -9.62 -11.77 -12.94
C LYS A 237 -8.62 -11.17 -11.94
N CYS A 238 -8.89 -9.95 -11.47
CA CYS A 238 -8.09 -9.31 -10.43
C CYS A 238 -8.08 -10.14 -9.13
N TYR A 239 -9.24 -10.71 -8.75
CA TYR A 239 -9.34 -11.58 -7.58
C TYR A 239 -8.60 -12.91 -7.77
N GLU A 240 -8.66 -13.53 -8.95
CA GLU A 240 -7.92 -14.77 -9.24
C GLU A 240 -6.40 -14.56 -9.11
N ASP A 241 -5.88 -13.47 -9.64
CA ASP A 241 -4.45 -13.15 -9.56
C ASP A 241 -4.03 -12.77 -8.12
N LEU A 242 -4.91 -12.11 -7.37
CA LEU A 242 -4.72 -11.90 -5.93
C LEU A 242 -4.57 -13.24 -5.19
N VAL A 243 -5.44 -14.21 -5.45
CA VAL A 243 -5.37 -15.54 -4.83
C VAL A 243 -4.09 -16.27 -5.22
N LYS A 244 -3.64 -16.16 -6.47
CA LYS A 244 -2.36 -16.75 -6.92
C LYS A 244 -1.18 -16.15 -6.15
N LEU A 245 -1.10 -14.83 -6.06
CA LEU A 245 -0.04 -14.13 -5.32
C LEU A 245 -0.11 -14.42 -3.81
N GLY A 246 -1.32 -14.55 -3.25
CA GLY A 246 -1.52 -14.88 -1.84
C GLY A 246 -1.06 -16.30 -1.50
N LYS A 247 -1.24 -17.27 -2.42
CA LYS A 247 -0.72 -18.63 -2.24
C LYS A 247 0.80 -18.63 -2.14
N GLU A 248 1.51 -17.86 -2.97
CA GLU A 248 2.97 -17.75 -2.88
C GLU A 248 3.42 -17.28 -1.49
N LEU A 249 2.71 -16.30 -0.92
CA LEU A 249 2.99 -15.78 0.42
C LEU A 249 2.73 -16.82 1.51
N SER A 250 1.59 -17.52 1.48
CA SER A 250 1.19 -18.47 2.52
C SER A 250 2.12 -19.69 2.63
N HIS A 251 2.80 -20.07 1.55
CA HIS A 251 3.78 -21.15 1.57
C HIS A 251 5.08 -20.76 2.30
N SER A 252 5.35 -19.46 2.45
CA SER A 252 6.59 -18.94 3.05
C SER A 252 6.48 -18.68 4.56
N ASP A 253 5.40 -18.03 5.01
CA ASP A 253 5.15 -17.75 6.43
C ASP A 253 3.64 -17.61 6.67
N PRO A 254 3.00 -18.50 7.46
CA PRO A 254 1.57 -18.45 7.73
C PRO A 254 1.14 -17.25 8.59
N ASN A 255 2.09 -16.50 9.17
CA ASN A 255 1.80 -15.33 10.00
C ASN A 255 1.75 -14.00 9.22
N ILE A 256 1.97 -14.03 7.89
CA ILE A 256 2.06 -12.85 7.01
C ILE A 256 0.89 -12.84 6.03
#